data_AF-A0A528FJD0-F1
#
_entry.id   AF-A0A528FJD0-F1
#
_cell.length_a   1.000
_cell.length_b   1.000
_cell.length_c   1.000
_cell.angle_alpha   90.00
_cell.angle_beta   90.00
_cell.angle_gamma   90.00
#
_symmetry.space_group_name_H-M   'P 1'
#
loop_
_entity.id
_entity.type
_entity.pdbx_description
1 polymer ?
#
loop_
_entity_poly.entity_id
_entity_poly.type
_entity_poly.pdbx_seq_one_letter_code
_entity_poly.pdbx_strand_id
1 'polypeptide(L)' 'LNCPGHYSRFDCEAGGQQIWGQATQNLPQYLLRVDDKGDVFAEGLDELIYGRLSNVL' A
#
# COMPACT_ATOMS: atom_id res chain seq x y z
N LEU A 1 -9.45 2.19 -4.10
CA LEU A 1 -9.24 0.79 -4.58
C LEU A 1 -10.33 -0.13 -4.02
N ASN A 2 -10.90 -1.04 -4.84
CA ASN A 2 -11.96 -1.98 -4.40
C ASN A 2 -11.50 -3.43 -4.60
N CYS A 3 -11.73 -4.30 -3.61
CA CYS A 3 -11.43 -5.73 -3.69
C CYS A 3 -12.72 -6.55 -3.96
N PRO A 4 -12.79 -7.35 -5.03
CA PRO A 4 -13.99 -8.12 -5.35
C PRO A 4 -14.17 -9.39 -4.51
N GLY A 5 -13.13 -9.88 -3.83
CA GLY A 5 -13.21 -11.13 -3.06
C GLY A 5 -14.11 -11.04 -1.84
N HIS A 6 -13.95 -9.96 -1.05
CA HIS A 6 -14.69 -9.76 0.20
C HIS A 6 -15.12 -8.30 0.39
N TYR A 7 -15.21 -7.56 -0.72
CA TYR A 7 -15.79 -6.22 -0.81
C TYR A 7 -15.06 -5.09 -0.06
N SER A 8 -13.82 -5.29 0.43
CA SER A 8 -13.03 -4.20 1.03
C SER A 8 -12.85 -3.02 0.07
N ARG A 9 -12.86 -1.81 0.62
CA ARG A 9 -12.60 -0.54 -0.07
C ARG A 9 -11.54 0.27 0.68
N PHE A 10 -10.55 0.75 -0.07
CA PHE A 10 -9.45 1.57 0.42
C PHE A 10 -9.43 2.92 -0.28
N ASP A 11 -9.12 3.98 0.46
CA ASP A 11 -8.96 5.33 -0.06
C ASP A 11 -7.51 5.57 -0.50
N CYS A 12 -7.30 5.83 -1.79
CA CYS A 12 -5.96 6.12 -2.33
C CYS A 12 -5.50 7.55 -2.04
N GLU A 13 -6.42 8.45 -1.67
CA GLU A 13 -6.13 9.86 -1.37
C GLU A 13 -5.90 10.09 0.14
N ALA A 14 -6.27 9.11 0.98
CA ALA A 14 -6.05 9.13 2.42
C ALA A 14 -5.08 8.02 2.87
N GLY A 15 -3.91 7.95 2.23
CA GLY A 15 -2.82 7.05 2.65
C GLY A 15 -3.19 5.56 2.65
N GLY A 16 -4.04 5.13 1.72
CA GLY A 16 -4.48 3.73 1.66
C GLY A 16 -5.45 3.32 2.75
N GLN A 17 -6.07 4.27 3.47
CA GLN A 17 -6.99 3.98 4.58
C GLN A 17 -8.08 3.00 4.14
N GLN A 18 -8.28 1.93 4.92
CA GLN A 18 -9.43 1.05 4.73
C GLN A 18 -10.70 1.81 5.17
N ILE A 19 -11.51 2.23 4.20
CA ILE A 19 -12.82 2.86 4.45
C ILE A 19 -13.76 1.83 5.06
N TRP A 20 -13.76 0.62 4.50
CA TRP A 20 -14.54 -0.53 4.99
C TRP A 20 -13.93 -1.82 4.45
N GLY A 21 -13.94 -2.90 5.22
CA GLY A 21 -13.40 -4.18 4.74
C GLY A 21 -13.01 -5.14 5.85
N GLN A 22 -12.32 -6.21 5.45
CA GLN A 22 -11.88 -7.30 6.34
C GLN A 22 -10.39 -7.30 6.63
N ALA A 23 -9.58 -6.43 6.00
CA ALA A 23 -8.16 -6.37 6.32
C ALA A 23 -7.98 -5.72 7.70
N THR A 24 -7.00 -6.21 8.45
CA THR A 24 -6.56 -5.63 9.74
C THR A 24 -5.44 -4.59 9.57
N GLN A 25 -5.13 -4.25 8.31
CA GLN A 25 -4.12 -3.28 7.91
C GLN A 25 -4.74 -2.34 6.87
N ASN A 26 -4.24 -1.11 6.80
CA ASN A 26 -4.47 -0.26 5.63
C ASN A 26 -3.73 -0.84 4.41
N LEU A 27 -3.98 -0.28 3.22
CA LEU A 27 -3.30 -0.74 2.01
C LEU A 27 -1.80 -0.35 2.08
N PRO A 28 -0.84 -1.29 2.01
CA PRO A 28 0.58 -0.96 2.06
C PRO A 28 0.97 0.02 0.96
N GLN A 29 1.69 1.08 1.34
CA GLN A 29 2.07 2.18 0.46
C GLN A 29 3.59 2.26 0.33
N TYR A 30 4.06 2.50 -0.90
CA TYR A 30 5.48 2.76 -1.14
C TYR A 30 5.88 4.12 -0.61
N LEU A 31 7.03 4.18 0.07
CA LEU A 31 7.76 5.42 0.27
C LEU A 31 8.45 5.77 -1.05
N LEU A 32 8.03 6.88 -1.66
CA LEU A 32 8.56 7.33 -2.94
C LEU A 32 9.47 8.54 -2.79
N ARG A 33 10.55 8.56 -3.56
CA ARG A 33 11.40 9.74 -3.79
C ARG A 33 11.45 10.06 -5.27
N VAL A 34 11.40 11.33 -5.61
CA VAL A 34 11.67 11.84 -6.97
C VAL A 34 13.06 12.46 -6.97
N ASP A 35 13.89 12.13 -7.96
CA ASP A 35 15.21 12.76 -8.11
C ASP A 35 15.18 14.03 -8.98
N ASP A 36 16.34 14.67 -9.14
CA ASP A 36 16.47 15.91 -9.92
C ASP A 36 16.16 15.73 -11.42
N LYS A 37 16.18 14.50 -11.93
CA LYS A 37 15.83 14.17 -13.33
C LYS A 37 14.35 13.84 -13.48
N GLY A 38 13.61 13.75 -12.38
CA GLY A 38 12.21 13.37 -12.34
C GLY A 38 11.98 11.85 -12.28
N ASP A 39 13.03 11.06 -12.08
CA ASP A 39 12.90 9.61 -11.92
C ASP A 39 12.28 9.29 -10.54
N VAL A 40 11.35 8.35 -10.51
CA VAL A 40 10.63 7.94 -9.30
C VAL A 40 11.20 6.64 -8.75
N PHE A 41 11.62 6.65 -7.50
CA PHE A 41 12.19 5.52 -6.79
C PHE A 41 11.28 5.08 -5.64
N ALA A 42 11.14 3.77 -5.46
CA ALA A 42 10.53 3.20 -4.27
C ALA A 42 11.64 2.76 -3.29
N GLU A 43 11.62 3.31 -2.08
CA GLU A 43 12.69 3.12 -1.09
C GLU A 43 12.24 2.32 0.14
N GLY A 44 10.94 2.05 0.26
CA GLY A 44 10.38 1.26 1.35
C GLY A 44 8.88 1.06 1.24
N LEU A 45 8.31 0.38 2.24
CA LEU A 45 6.88 0.14 2.45
C LEU A 45 6.55 0.39 3.91
N ASP A 46 5.38 0.96 4.18
CA ASP A 46 4.91 1.29 5.53
C ASP A 46 4.19 0.13 6.25
N GLU A 47 3.73 -0.86 5.51
CA GLU A 47 3.03 -2.05 6.01
C GLU A 47 3.59 -3.36 5.39
N LEU A 48 3.21 -4.51 5.96
CA LEU A 48 3.58 -5.83 5.44
C LEU A 48 2.79 -6.18 4.17
N ILE A 49 3.47 -6.60 3.10
CA ILE A 49 2.81 -7.12 1.89
C ILE A 49 2.17 -8.48 2.19
N TYR A 50 0.95 -8.68 1.71
CA TYR A 50 0.25 -9.97 1.80
C TYR A 50 1.06 -11.14 1.21
N GLY A 51 1.01 -12.29 1.88
CA GLY A 51 1.63 -13.54 1.39
C GLY A 51 3.12 -13.69 1.68
N ARG A 52 3.72 -12.82 2.50
CA ARG A 52 5.12 -12.90 2.94
C ARG A 52 5.28 -12.53 4.41
N LEU A 53 6.37 -13.00 5.03
CA LEU A 53 6.73 -12.66 6.42
C LEU A 53 7.81 -11.57 6.53
N SER A 54 8.40 -11.17 5.40
CA SER A 54 9.34 -10.06 5.27
C SER A 54 9.13 -9.41 3.92
N ASN A 55 9.18 -8.08 3.83
CA ASN A 55 9.02 -7.37 2.56
C ASN A 55 10.19 -7.59 1.59
N VAL A 56 11.38 -7.93 2.10
CA VAL A 56 12.54 -8.40 1.33
C VAL A 56 12.76 -9.88 1.62
N LEU A 57 12.88 -10.70 0.56
CA LEU A 57 13.01 -12.15 0.64
C LEU A 57 14.47 -12.60 0.50
#